data_AF-A0AAJ1IIH4-F1
#
_entry.id   AF-A0AAJ1IIH4-F1
#
_cell.length_a   1.000
_cell.length_b   1.000
_cell.length_c   1.000
_cell.angle_alpha   90.00
_cell.angle_beta   90.00
_cell.angle_gamma   90.00
#
_symmetry.space_group_name_H-M   'P 1'
#
loop_
_entity.id
_entity.type
_entity.pdbx_description
1 polymer ?
#
loop_
_entity_poly.entity_id
_entity_poly.type
_entity_poly.pdbx_seq_one_letter_code
_entity_poly.pdbx_strand_id
1 'polypeptide(L)'
;MKPINFRGQLDQLQSQIADAIWDIRKNNPKIVLVTKEEFEDVDFQADCYEMRNDITGNIFDVHVLSVDENGILVVDAEERDQFYMISMFDLADTRDMINLYEELHLKVNK
;
A
#
# COMPACT_ATOMS: atom_id res chain seq x y z
N MET A 1 -21.80 2.37 31.61
CA MET A 1 -21.01 1.75 30.52
C MET A 1 -19.84 2.67 30.24
N LYS A 2 -18.59 2.19 30.18
CA LYS A 2 -17.48 3.03 29.74
C LYS A 2 -17.57 3.21 28.22
N PRO A 3 -17.32 4.41 27.67
CA PRO A 3 -17.29 4.61 26.22
C PRO A 3 -16.16 3.78 25.61
N ILE A 4 -16.44 3.13 24.48
CA ILE A 4 -15.42 2.41 23.68
C ILE A 4 -14.68 3.45 22.85
N ASN A 5 -13.34 3.46 22.91
CA ASN A 5 -12.50 4.36 22.13
C ASN A 5 -12.14 3.75 20.78
N PHE A 6 -13.08 3.75 19.84
CA PHE A 6 -12.86 3.20 18.50
C PHE A 6 -11.73 3.89 17.73
N ARG A 7 -11.56 5.21 17.88
CA ARG A 7 -10.50 5.96 17.21
C ARG A 7 -9.12 5.48 17.67
N GLY A 8 -8.91 5.41 18.98
CA GLY A 8 -7.63 4.91 19.51
C GLY A 8 -7.35 3.44 19.14
N GLN A 9 -8.39 2.62 19.02
CA GLN A 9 -8.25 1.24 18.53
C GLN A 9 -7.84 1.19 17.06
N LEU A 10 -8.37 2.09 16.23
CA LEU A 10 -8.01 2.21 14.82
C LEU A 10 -6.58 2.70 14.65
N ASP A 11 -6.20 3.77 15.35
CA ASP A 11 -4.84 4.33 15.31
C ASP A 11 -3.79 3.27 15.73
N GLN A 12 -4.13 2.47 16.75
CA GLN A 12 -3.29 1.37 17.22
C GLN A 12 -3.16 0.27 16.17
N LEU A 13 -4.25 -0.09 15.49
CA LEU A 13 -4.23 -1.09 14.42
C LEU A 13 -3.37 -0.61 13.24
N GLN A 14 -3.56 0.63 12.77
CA GLN A 14 -2.77 1.20 11.69
C GLN A 14 -1.28 1.23 12.02
N SER A 15 -0.93 1.58 13.27
CA SER A 15 0.46 1.55 13.74
C SER A 15 1.03 0.13 13.74
N GLN A 16 0.27 -0.86 14.19
CA GLN A 16 0.69 -2.27 14.18
C GLN A 16 0.95 -2.79 12.76
N ILE A 17 0.10 -2.42 11.80
CA ILE A 17 0.28 -2.80 10.39
C ILE A 17 1.54 -2.13 9.83
N ALA A 18 1.74 -0.85 10.11
CA ALA A 18 2.92 -0.10 9.68
C ALA A 18 4.23 -0.72 10.21
N ASP A 19 4.26 -1.08 11.49
CA ASP A 19 5.39 -1.77 12.12
C ASP A 19 5.65 -3.14 11.48
N ALA A 20 4.61 -3.90 11.17
CA ALA A 20 4.72 -5.21 10.53
C ALA A 20 5.29 -5.14 9.11
N ILE A 21 4.85 -4.15 8.31
CA ILE A 21 5.41 -3.89 6.98
C ILE A 21 6.87 -3.45 7.10
N TRP A 22 7.18 -2.58 8.06
CA TRP A 22 8.56 -2.15 8.30
C TRP A 22 9.48 -3.33 8.66
N ASP A 23 9.01 -4.24 9.50
CA ASP A 23 9.76 -5.44 9.86
C ASP A 23 10.02 -6.38 8.68
N ILE A 24 9.04 -6.56 7.77
CA ILE A 24 9.24 -7.29 6.51
C ILE A 24 10.36 -6.66 5.69
N ARG A 25 10.40 -5.32 5.62
CA ARG A 25 11.34 -4.55 4.81
C ARG A 25 12.76 -4.50 5.35
N LYS A 26 12.98 -4.64 6.66
CA LYS A 26 14.34 -4.68 7.22
C LYS A 26 15.21 -5.80 6.62
N ASN A 27 14.58 -6.92 6.29
CA ASN A 27 15.24 -8.07 5.66
C ASN A 27 15.15 -8.04 4.13
N ASN A 28 14.32 -7.16 3.56
CA ASN A 28 14.01 -7.06 2.14
C ASN A 28 13.98 -5.57 1.75
N PRO A 29 15.14 -4.95 1.47
CA PRO A 29 15.26 -3.49 1.31
C PRO A 29 14.37 -2.93 0.20
N LYS A 30 14.10 -3.75 -0.83
CA LYS A 30 13.12 -3.48 -1.87
C LYS A 30 12.33 -4.74 -2.17
N ILE A 31 11.00 -4.62 -2.20
CA ILE A 31 10.09 -5.70 -2.57
C ILE A 31 9.33 -5.23 -3.81
N VAL A 32 9.52 -5.94 -4.93
CA VAL A 32 8.80 -5.68 -6.18
C VAL A 32 7.56 -6.57 -6.19
N LEU A 33 6.38 -5.95 -6.18
CA LEU A 33 5.10 -6.65 -6.29
C LEU A 33 4.78 -6.91 -7.75
N VAL A 34 4.88 -5.86 -8.57
CA VAL A 34 4.63 -5.87 -10.01
C VAL A 34 5.88 -5.43 -10.75
N THR A 35 6.34 -6.25 -11.69
CA THR A 35 7.45 -5.93 -12.60
C THR A 35 6.98 -5.03 -13.74
N LYS A 36 7.93 -4.39 -14.42
CA LYS A 36 7.63 -3.55 -15.58
C LYS A 36 6.98 -4.37 -16.70
N GLU A 37 7.47 -5.58 -16.91
CA GLU A 37 6.97 -6.50 -17.93
C GLU A 37 5.53 -6.94 -17.64
N GLU A 38 5.19 -7.23 -16.37
CA GLU A 38 3.81 -7.53 -15.96
C GLU A 38 2.90 -6.32 -16.15
N PHE A 39 3.37 -5.11 -15.81
CA PHE A 39 2.58 -3.89 -15.93
C PHE A 39 2.25 -3.51 -17.39
N GLU A 40 3.18 -3.75 -18.31
CA GLU A 40 3.01 -3.52 -19.75
C GLU A 40 2.15 -4.59 -20.44
N ASP A 41 1.82 -5.68 -19.73
CA ASP A 41 0.93 -6.72 -20.25
C ASP A 41 -0.48 -6.16 -20.48
N VAL A 42 -1.04 -6.46 -21.66
CA VAL A 42 -2.39 -6.08 -22.05
C VAL A 42 -3.46 -6.75 -21.17
N ASP A 43 -3.12 -7.88 -20.56
CA ASP A 43 -3.98 -8.63 -19.64
C ASP A 43 -3.62 -8.37 -18.16
N PHE A 44 -2.85 -7.32 -17.86
CA PHE A 44 -2.47 -6.97 -16.49
C PHE A 44 -3.69 -6.76 -15.60
N GLN A 45 -3.89 -7.70 -14.66
CA GLN A 45 -4.86 -7.66 -13.58
C GLN A 45 -4.10 -7.77 -12.26
N ALA A 46 -3.92 -6.64 -11.58
CA ALA A 46 -3.43 -6.60 -10.21
C ALA A 46 -4.50 -6.02 -9.30
N ASP A 47 -4.34 -6.26 -8.00
CA ASP A 47 -5.16 -5.62 -7.00
C ASP A 47 -5.01 -4.09 -7.11
N CYS A 48 -6.14 -3.41 -6.95
CA CYS A 48 -6.20 -1.96 -6.85
C CYS A 48 -6.25 -1.57 -5.37
N TYR A 49 -5.56 -0.50 -5.05
CA TYR A 49 -5.56 0.13 -3.74
C TYR A 49 -6.15 1.53 -3.88
N GLU A 50 -6.85 2.00 -2.86
CA GLU A 50 -7.32 3.38 -2.85
C GLU A 50 -6.22 4.27 -2.25
N MET A 51 -5.87 5.34 -2.96
CA MET A 51 -4.92 6.35 -2.49
C MET A 51 -5.63 7.68 -2.30
N ARG A 52 -5.39 8.33 -1.15
CA ARG A 52 -5.91 9.67 -0.87
C ARG A 52 -4.88 10.72 -1.23
N ASN A 53 -5.26 11.66 -2.10
CA ASN A 53 -4.49 12.86 -2.34
C ASN A 53 -4.57 13.80 -1.11
N ASP A 54 -3.44 14.15 -0.54
CA ASP A 54 -3.32 14.99 0.66
C ASP A 54 -3.68 16.47 0.41
N ILE A 55 -3.56 16.95 -0.83
CA ILE A 55 -3.86 18.34 -1.22
C ILE A 55 -5.36 18.52 -1.52
N THR A 56 -5.93 17.63 -2.32
CA THR A 56 -7.30 17.75 -2.84
C THR A 56 -8.32 16.94 -2.03
N GLY A 57 -7.87 15.93 -1.29
CA GLY A 57 -8.73 14.98 -0.57
C GLY A 57 -9.37 13.91 -1.46
N ASN A 58 -9.14 13.97 -2.77
CA ASN A 58 -9.65 12.99 -3.73
C ASN A 58 -9.07 11.60 -3.45
N ILE A 59 -9.88 10.58 -3.67
CA ILE A 59 -9.48 9.18 -3.61
C ILE A 59 -9.50 8.64 -5.03
N PHE A 60 -8.46 7.92 -5.42
CA PHE A 60 -8.36 7.26 -6.72
C PHE A 60 -7.62 5.94 -6.60
N ASP A 61 -7.84 5.07 -7.58
CA ASP A 61 -7.30 3.72 -7.60
C ASP A 61 -5.86 3.71 -8.11
N VAL A 62 -5.01 2.95 -7.44
CA VAL A 62 -3.61 2.79 -7.81
C VAL A 62 -3.19 1.32 -7.76
N HIS A 63 -2.22 0.97 -8.60
CA HIS A 63 -1.50 -0.29 -8.50
C HIS A 63 -0.19 -0.09 -7.74
N VAL A 64 0.09 -0.96 -6.77
CA VAL A 64 1.37 -0.95 -6.05
C VAL A 64 2.41 -1.72 -6.85
N LEU A 65 3.49 -1.04 -7.23
CA LEU A 65 4.57 -1.64 -8.00
C LEU A 65 5.66 -2.20 -7.11
N SER A 66 6.09 -1.43 -6.11
CA SER A 66 7.13 -1.86 -5.18
C SER A 66 7.10 -1.09 -3.88
N VAL A 67 7.71 -1.66 -2.84
CA VAL A 67 7.91 -0.98 -1.55
C VAL A 67 9.39 -0.99 -1.18
N ASP A 68 9.95 0.19 -0.89
CA ASP A 68 11.34 0.40 -0.50
C ASP A 68 11.50 1.54 0.53
N GLU A 69 12.73 1.88 0.92
CA GLU A 69 13.01 2.85 2.00
C GLU A 69 12.43 4.23 1.80
N ASN A 70 12.10 4.59 0.57
CA ASN A 70 11.49 5.86 0.22
C ASN A 70 9.96 5.82 0.33
N GLY A 71 9.36 4.64 0.38
CA GLY A 71 7.91 4.47 0.50
C GLY A 71 7.36 3.37 -0.42
N ILE A 72 6.14 3.60 -0.88
CA ILE A 72 5.39 2.75 -1.79
C ILE A 72 5.39 3.43 -3.15
N LEU A 73 5.97 2.78 -4.16
CA LEU A 73 5.85 3.21 -5.54
C LEU A 73 4.53 2.69 -6.10
N VAL A 74 3.66 3.61 -6.50
CA VAL A 74 2.37 3.30 -7.11
C VAL A 74 2.22 3.98 -8.47
N VAL A 75 1.27 3.48 -9.25
CA VAL A 75 0.86 4.08 -10.52
C VAL A 75 -0.66 4.16 -10.55
N ASP A 76 -1.20 5.23 -11.13
CA ASP A 76 -2.63 5.39 -11.33
C ASP A 76 -3.20 4.21 -12.14
N ALA A 77 -4.32 3.64 -11.68
CA ALA A 77 -4.95 2.48 -12.31
C ALA A 77 -5.67 2.85 -13.63
N GLU A 78 -6.15 4.10 -13.73
CA GLU A 78 -6.79 4.64 -14.94
C GLU A 78 -5.75 5.24 -15.89
N GLU A 79 -4.79 6.01 -15.35
CA GLU A 79 -3.74 6.71 -16.10
C GLU A 79 -2.37 6.09 -15.85
N ARG A 80 -2.11 4.94 -16.49
CA ARG A 80 -0.92 4.07 -16.34
C ARG A 80 0.46 4.70 -16.64
N ASP A 81 0.53 6.01 -16.85
CA ASP A 81 1.75 6.80 -17.02
C ASP A 81 2.07 7.72 -15.83
N GLN A 82 1.19 7.79 -14.82
CA GLN A 82 1.37 8.63 -13.63
C GLN A 82 1.85 7.86 -12.41
N PHE A 83 3.10 8.09 -12.04
CA PHE A 83 3.77 7.41 -10.93
C PHE A 83 3.85 8.30 -9.69
N TYR A 84 3.59 7.71 -8.52
CA TYR A 84 3.64 8.39 -7.24
C TYR A 84 4.49 7.59 -6.24
N MET A 85 5.25 8.30 -5.42
CA MET A 85 5.90 7.74 -4.25
C MET A 85 5.09 8.19 -3.03
N ILE A 86 4.49 7.23 -2.33
CA ILE A 86 3.57 7.50 -1.23
C ILE A 86 4.02 6.82 0.07
N SER A 87 3.52 7.32 1.19
CA SER A 87 3.62 6.65 2.48
C SER A 87 2.46 5.65 2.67
N MET A 88 2.61 4.74 3.64
CA MET A 88 1.52 3.81 4.00
C MET A 88 0.25 4.52 4.49
N PHE A 89 0.37 5.73 5.03
CA PHE A 89 -0.76 6.50 5.53
C PHE A 89 -1.51 7.27 4.44
N ASP A 90 -0.97 7.27 3.22
CA ASP A 90 -1.64 7.85 2.04
C ASP A 90 -2.60 6.84 1.39
N LEU A 91 -2.55 5.56 1.78
CA LEU A 91 -3.61 4.59 1.48
C LEU A 91 -4.90 5.04 2.17
N ALA A 92 -6.01 5.04 1.42
CA ALA A 92 -7.22 5.74 1.79
C ALA A 92 -7.93 5.12 3.00
N ASP A 93 -7.71 3.82 3.23
CA ASP A 93 -8.26 3.09 4.38
C ASP A 93 -7.29 2.08 5.01
N THR A 94 -7.66 1.59 6.20
CA THR A 94 -6.87 0.59 6.93
C THR A 94 -6.90 -0.80 6.28
N ARG A 95 -7.91 -1.09 5.46
CA ARG A 95 -8.03 -2.37 4.77
C ARG A 95 -6.97 -2.49 3.68
N ASP A 96 -6.70 -1.42 2.95
CA ASP A 96 -5.62 -1.36 1.97
C ASP A 96 -4.25 -1.54 2.61
N MET A 97 -4.03 -0.98 3.81
CA MET A 97 -2.82 -1.26 4.58
C MET A 97 -2.69 -2.76 4.92
N ILE A 98 -3.80 -3.42 5.29
CA ILE A 98 -3.82 -4.86 5.58
C ILE A 98 -3.53 -5.67 4.32
N ASN A 99 -4.22 -5.36 3.21
CA ASN A 99 -4.04 -6.03 1.93
C ASN A 99 -2.57 -5.96 1.48
N LEU A 100 -1.97 -4.78 1.57
CA LEU A 100 -0.56 -4.59 1.21
C LEU A 100 0.36 -5.41 2.11
N TYR A 101 0.13 -5.43 3.42
CA TYR A 101 0.89 -6.28 4.33
C TYR A 101 0.80 -7.77 3.94
N GLU A 102 -0.41 -8.26 3.68
CA GLU A 102 -0.65 -9.66 3.31
C GLU A 102 0.06 -10.00 1.99
N GLU A 103 -0.02 -9.12 1.00
CA GLU A 103 0.65 -9.29 -0.29
C GLU A 103 2.18 -9.32 -0.15
N LEU A 104 2.75 -8.37 0.60
CA LEU A 104 4.18 -8.33 0.89
C LEU A 104 4.64 -9.59 1.63
N HIS A 105 3.87 -10.03 2.64
CA HIS A 105 4.16 -11.23 3.41
C HIS A 105 4.18 -12.47 2.52
N LEU A 106 3.21 -12.60 1.61
CA LEU A 106 3.16 -13.68 0.63
C LEU A 106 4.31 -13.60 -0.37
N LYS A 107 4.74 -12.40 -0.79
CA LYS A 107 5.83 -12.24 -1.76
C LYS A 107 7.19 -12.66 -1.19
N VAL A 108 7.45 -12.36 0.09
CA VAL A 108 8.77 -12.64 0.72
C VAL A 108 8.90 -14.04 1.33
N ASN A 109 7.79 -14.76 1.54
CA ASN A 109 7.78 -16.11 2.13
C ASN A 109 7.44 -17.24 1.14
N LYS A 110 7.37 -16.94 -0.15
CA LYS A 110 7.31 -17.94 -1.23
C LYS A 110 8.71 -18.44 -1.59
#